data_AF-A0A383DKL9-F1
#
_entry.id   AF-A0A383DKL9-F1
#
_cell.length_a   1.000
_cell.length_b   1.000
_cell.length_c   1.000
_cell.angle_alpha   90.00
_cell.angle_beta   90.00
_cell.angle_gamma   90.00
#
_symmetry.space_group_name_H-M   'P 1'
#
loop_
_entity.id
_entity.type
_entity.pdbx_description
1 polymer ?
#
loop_
_entity_poly.entity_id
_entity_poly.type
_entity_poly.pdbx_seq_one_letter_code
_entity_poly.pdbx_strand_id
1 'polypeptide(L)' 'PGDIIAAAKLAIDDKADALFISCTALRSTEIIPEIERAIGKPVFTSNQSTFEQILHILTNRIN' A
#
# COMPACT_ATOMS: atom_id res chain seq x y z
N PRO A 1 -6.45 -6.07 12.04
CA PRO A 1 -6.95 -5.61 10.71
C PRO A 1 -7.93 -4.43 10.81
N GLY A 2 -8.95 -4.53 11.67
CA GLY A 2 -9.96 -3.48 11.84
C GLY A 2 -9.39 -2.08 12.11
N ASP A 3 -8.42 -1.97 13.03
CA ASP A 3 -7.82 -0.68 13.39
C ASP A 3 -7.09 0.00 12.22
N ILE A 4 -6.44 -0.78 11.35
CA ILE A 4 -5.73 -0.26 10.17
C ILE A 4 -6.74 0.27 9.14
N ILE A 5 -7.86 -0.44 8.95
CA ILE A 5 -8.93 0.00 8.03
C ILE A 5 -9.60 1.28 8.55
N ALA A 6 -9.84 1.38 9.86
CA ALA A 6 -10.38 2.59 10.46
C ALA A 6 -9.42 3.78 10.27
N ALA A 7 -8.12 3.57 10.52
CA ALA A 7 -7.11 4.59 10.28
C ALA A 7 -7.04 5.01 8.79
N ALA A 8 -7.13 4.07 7.85
CA ALA A 8 -7.14 4.35 6.42
C ALA A 8 -8.34 5.22 6.01
N LYS A 9 -9.54 4.93 6.53
CA LYS A 9 -10.75 5.74 6.29
C LYS A 9 -10.64 7.16 6.83
N LEU A 10 -9.96 7.35 7.97
CA LEU A 10 -9.73 8.66 8.56
C LEU A 10 -8.64 9.46 7.82
N ALA A 11 -7.66 8.78 7.23
CA ALA A 11 -6.50 9.41 6.60
C ALA A 11 -6.72 9.80 5.13
N ILE A 12 -7.64 9.13 4.43
CA ILE A 12 -7.83 9.33 2.98
C ILE A 12 -8.70 10.56 2.69
N ASP A 13 -8.18 11.47 1.88
CA ASP A 13 -8.93 12.62 1.34
C ASP A 13 -9.73 12.18 0.09
N ASP A 14 -10.94 12.69 -0.09
CA ASP A 14 -11.81 12.38 -1.23
C ASP A 14 -11.18 12.76 -2.58
N LYS A 15 -10.28 13.74 -2.61
CA LYS A 15 -9.55 14.18 -3.82
C LYS A 15 -8.26 13.42 -4.07
N ALA A 16 -7.79 12.60 -3.13
CA ALA A 16 -6.57 11.83 -3.32
C ALA A 16 -6.78 10.71 -4.35
N ASP A 17 -5.77 10.46 -5.19
CA ASP A 17 -5.82 9.36 -6.17
C ASP A 17 -5.56 7.99 -5.54
N ALA A 18 -4.82 7.94 -4.42
CA ALA A 18 -4.43 6.71 -3.74
C ALA A 18 -4.03 6.98 -2.28
N LEU A 19 -3.93 5.93 -1.47
CA LEU A 19 -3.42 5.97 -0.11
C LEU A 19 -2.01 5.34 -0.04
N PHE A 20 -1.04 6.13 0.41
CA PHE A 20 0.30 5.63 0.72
C PHE A 20 0.45 5.33 2.22
N ILE A 21 0.95 4.13 2.56
CA ILE A 21 1.22 3.71 3.94
C ILE A 21 2.74 3.57 4.13
N SER A 22 3.33 4.53 4.86
CA SER A 22 4.79 4.73 4.92
C SER A 22 5.60 3.65 5.65
N CYS A 23 5.04 2.88 6.58
CA CYS A 23 5.61 1.70 7.26
C CYS A 23 5.19 1.69 8.74
N THR A 24 4.24 0.82 9.09
CA THR A 24 4.12 0.33 10.47
C THR A 24 3.88 -1.17 10.58
N ALA A 25 3.67 -1.92 9.49
CA ALA A 25 3.66 -3.38 9.57
C ALA A 25 3.80 -4.05 8.19
N LEU A 26 4.62 -5.09 8.12
CA LEU A 26 4.50 -6.15 7.10
C LEU A 26 3.04 -6.67 6.99
N ARG A 27 2.27 -6.55 8.07
CA ARG A 27 0.85 -6.92 8.16
C ARG A 27 -0.09 -6.01 7.37
N SER A 28 0.30 -4.79 6.99
CA SER A 28 -0.54 -3.94 6.14
C SER A 28 -0.53 -4.43 4.69
N THR A 29 0.62 -4.96 4.22
CA THR A 29 0.74 -5.52 2.87
C THR A 29 -0.23 -6.68 2.64
N GLU A 30 -0.38 -7.57 3.64
CA GLU A 30 -1.31 -8.70 3.58
C GLU A 30 -2.79 -8.28 3.50
N ILE A 31 -3.13 -7.06 3.94
CA ILE A 31 -4.51 -6.56 4.01
C ILE A 31 -4.79 -5.39 3.05
N ILE A 32 -3.89 -5.13 2.09
CA ILE A 32 -4.10 -4.11 1.05
C ILE A 32 -5.47 -4.29 0.37
N PRO A 33 -5.87 -5.50 -0.07
CA PRO A 33 -7.17 -5.68 -0.72
C PRO A 33 -8.35 -5.32 0.17
N GLU A 34 -8.28 -5.59 1.48
CA GLU A 34 -9.31 -5.20 2.46
C GLU A 34 -9.41 -3.68 2.60
N ILE A 35 -8.27 -2.99 2.63
CA ILE A 35 -8.22 -1.54 2.75
C ILE A 35 -8.76 -0.90 1.46
N GLU A 36 -8.34 -1.34 0.29
CA GLU A 36 -8.82 -0.85 -1.01
C GLU A 36 -10.33 -1.01 -1.15
N ARG A 37 -10.88 -2.19 -0.78
CA ARG A 37 -12.33 -2.41 -0.74
C ARG A 37 -13.04 -1.46 0.22
N ALA A 38 -12.40 -1.09 1.33
CA ALA A 38 -13.00 -0.25 2.36
C ALA A 38 -12.95 1.24 2.04
N ILE A 39 -11.95 1.71 1.27
CA ILE A 39 -11.77 3.13 0.92
C ILE A 39 -12.12 3.45 -0.55
N GLY A 40 -12.23 2.44 -1.41
CA GLY A 40 -12.55 2.59 -2.83
C GLY A 40 -11.42 3.17 -3.68
N LYS A 41 -10.18 3.16 -3.18
CA LYS A 41 -9.01 3.77 -3.82
C LYS A 41 -7.79 2.83 -3.71
N PRO A 42 -6.85 2.89 -4.67
CA PRO A 42 -5.62 2.13 -4.63
C PRO A 42 -4.82 2.39 -3.34
N VAL A 43 -4.18 1.34 -2.82
CA VAL A 43 -3.32 1.41 -1.63
C VAL A 43 -1.96 0.81 -1.95
N PHE A 44 -0.89 1.51 -1.59
CA PHE A 44 0.46 0.98 -1.68
C PHE A 44 1.26 1.30 -0.42
N THR A 45 2.26 0.47 -0.15
CA THR A 45 3.08 0.56 1.06
C THR A 45 4.54 0.74 0.70
N SER A 46 5.31 1.37 1.58
CA SER A 46 6.77 1.50 1.39
C SER A 46 7.46 0.14 1.18
N ASN A 47 7.06 -0.89 1.93
CA ASN A 47 7.64 -2.23 1.83
C ASN A 47 7.35 -2.86 0.46
N GLN A 48 6.08 -2.87 0.03
CA GLN A 48 5.70 -3.40 -1.28
C GLN A 48 6.43 -2.66 -2.40
N SER A 49 6.37 -1.33 -2.42
CA SER A 49 7.01 -0.52 -3.46
C SER A 49 8.54 -0.70 -3.49
N THR A 50 9.17 -0.91 -2.32
CA THR A 50 10.61 -1.21 -2.26
C THR A 50 10.92 -2.56 -2.90
N PHE A 51 10.15 -3.61 -2.58
CA PHE A 51 10.36 -4.93 -3.19
C PHE A 51 10.13 -4.92 -4.70
N GLU A 52 9.08 -4.24 -5.16
CA GLU A 52 8.81 -4.04 -6.59
C GLU A 52 9.98 -3.33 -7.28
N GLN A 53 10.51 -2.26 -6.67
CA GLN A 53 11.66 -1.54 -7.22
C GLN A 53 12.93 -2.39 -7.25
N ILE A 54 13.19 -3.19 -6.22
CA ILE A 54 14.31 -4.15 -6.19
C ILE A 54 14.16 -5.16 -7.34
N LEU A 55 12.98 -5.76 -7.49
CA LEU A 55 12.70 -6.72 -8.55
C LEU A 55 12.91 -6.09 -9.93
N HIS A 56 12.37 -4.89 -10.16
CA HIS A 56 12.53 -4.14 -11.40
C HIS A 56 14.00 -3.90 -11.75
N ILE A 57 14.81 -3.49 -10.77
CA ILE A 57 16.25 -3.28 -10.97
C ILE A 57 16.95 -4.60 -11.34
N LEU A 58 16.62 -5.71 -10.66
CA LEU A 58 17.23 -7.00 -10.93
C LEU A 58 16.85 -7.55 -12.30
N THR A 59 15.58 -7.44 -12.71
CA THR A 59 15.13 -7.91 -14.02
C THR A 59 15.68 -7.09 -15.17
N ASN A 60 15.85 -5.77 -15.00
CA ASN A 60 16.38 -4.89 -16.04
C ASN A 60 17.90 -4.89 -16.15
N ARG A 61 18.62 -5.43 -15.16
CA ARG A 61 20.08 -5.63 -15.22
C ARG A 61 20.48 -6.93 -15.91
N ILE A 62 19.55 -7.86 -16.10
CA ILE A 62 19.80 -9.18 -16.69
C ILE A 62 19.49 -9.19 -18.20
N ASN A 63 18.91 -8.11 -18.73
CA ASN A 63 18.66 -7.90 -20.17
C ASN A 63 19.70 -6.99 -20.81
#